data_AF-A0A6M5UDX3-F1
#
_entry.id   AF-A0A6M5UDX3-F1
#
_cell.length_a   1.000
_cell.length_b   1.000
_cell.length_c   1.000
_cell.angle_alpha   90.00
_cell.angle_beta   90.00
_cell.angle_gamma   90.00
#
_symmetry.space_group_name_H-M   'P 1'
#
loop_
_entity.id
_entity.type
_entity.pdbx_description
1 polymer ?
#
loop_
_entity_poly.entity_id
_entity_poly.type
_entity_poly.pdbx_seq_one_letter_code
_entity_poly.pdbx_strand_id
1 'polypeptide(L)'
;MKWKWKVPAAALLAVATATAVAPAAQAADVDCTGDLGDQTISGDLVVPGGADCVLGGATIEGDVIVDPGGWLDATSVTVGGDVVATDAYGVLLDGASVAGDVSAYSAGTRGGFLYLNDLTVGGSVAAGGIDVEISDSTITGSLLTQAASYVDLLRTSVHGDATLDGSAYGVTVAGAVVSGTLTVSNGARDLLVGATADGEADEWGNAVAGDLVLSGNSGNLRVAGTAVQGTVRLAGNDPAAVFGPGNTAGAVDGEHTGEEPGAAPEGDQAVAVTVPQQSGGELTWSLEGSSSLVDLGVATEELSYYQAQGQLVPVRVQDTRAGDPAWSVTGQVSDFVAGGQTVDGKHLGWTPGVLENGGDAIGGDHVASGFDEGEGLKQARTLARADEGHARGASVIGAELDLKLPLDTPRGTYTATITLTALG
;
A
#
# COMPACT_ATOMS: atom_id res chain seq x y z
N MET A 1 0.55 -76.22 -63.73
CA MET A 1 -0.11 -75.98 -62.42
C MET A 1 0.25 -74.57 -61.96
N LYS A 2 -0.72 -73.86 -61.37
CA LYS A 2 -0.67 -72.50 -60.79
C LYS A 2 -1.11 -71.35 -61.71
N TRP A 3 -2.37 -70.95 -61.49
CA TRP A 3 -3.05 -69.74 -61.94
C TRP A 3 -2.25 -68.47 -61.58
N LYS A 4 -2.22 -67.50 -62.50
CA LYS A 4 -1.80 -66.12 -62.23
C LYS A 4 -3.02 -65.20 -62.38
N TRP A 5 -3.47 -64.62 -61.27
CA TRP A 5 -4.46 -63.53 -61.25
C TRP A 5 -3.77 -62.17 -61.45
N LYS A 6 -4.45 -61.28 -62.17
CA LYS A 6 -4.17 -59.84 -62.27
C LYS A 6 -5.17 -59.08 -61.40
N VAL A 7 -4.72 -58.14 -60.56
CA VAL A 7 -5.48 -56.93 -60.13
C VAL A 7 -4.47 -55.84 -59.64
N PRO A 8 -4.82 -54.55 -59.49
CA PRO A 8 -4.21 -53.43 -60.21
C PRO A 8 -3.56 -52.36 -59.29
N ALA A 9 -3.10 -51.29 -59.92
CA ALA A 9 -2.44 -50.12 -59.33
C ALA A 9 -3.21 -49.43 -58.18
N ALA A 10 -2.49 -49.07 -57.13
CA ALA A 10 -2.88 -48.07 -56.13
C ALA A 10 -1.79 -46.97 -56.09
N ALA A 11 -2.20 -45.73 -56.36
CA ALA A 11 -1.35 -44.55 -56.29
C ALA A 11 -1.12 -44.17 -54.81
N LEU A 12 0.15 -44.06 -54.41
CA LEU A 12 0.57 -43.52 -53.13
C LEU A 12 0.71 -42.00 -53.24
N LEU A 13 -0.23 -41.25 -52.64
CA LEU A 13 -0.06 -39.83 -52.33
C LEU A 13 0.86 -39.72 -51.11
N ALA A 14 2.07 -39.22 -51.28
CA ALA A 14 2.95 -38.82 -50.19
C ALA A 14 2.51 -37.44 -49.69
N VAL A 15 1.84 -37.38 -48.53
CA VAL A 15 1.61 -36.13 -47.80
C VAL A 15 2.85 -35.86 -46.97
N ALA A 16 3.67 -34.90 -47.39
CA ALA A 16 4.74 -34.36 -46.57
C ALA A 16 4.14 -33.44 -45.51
N THR A 17 3.97 -33.94 -44.29
CA THR A 17 3.62 -33.11 -43.13
C THR A 17 4.86 -32.32 -42.72
N ALA A 18 4.93 -31.05 -43.13
CA ALA A 18 5.87 -30.10 -42.56
C ALA A 18 5.38 -29.75 -41.14
N THR A 19 6.07 -30.23 -40.11
CA THR A 19 5.88 -29.75 -38.74
C THR A 19 6.50 -28.36 -38.66
N ALA A 20 5.68 -27.32 -38.77
CA ALA A 20 6.07 -25.97 -38.39
C ALA A 20 6.23 -25.93 -36.86
N VAL A 21 7.45 -25.92 -36.38
CA VAL A 21 7.74 -25.49 -35.00
C VAL A 21 7.60 -23.98 -35.00
N ALA A 22 6.50 -23.46 -34.46
CA ALA A 22 6.38 -22.03 -34.23
C ALA A 22 7.45 -21.65 -33.18
N PRO A 23 8.30 -20.63 -33.41
CA PRO A 23 9.17 -20.13 -32.36
C PRO A 23 8.27 -19.64 -31.22
N ALA A 24 8.60 -19.98 -29.98
CA ALA A 24 7.97 -19.34 -28.83
C ALA A 24 8.22 -17.84 -28.97
N ALA A 25 7.15 -17.05 -29.05
CA ALA A 25 7.25 -15.60 -29.01
C ALA A 25 7.66 -15.25 -27.58
N GLN A 26 8.95 -14.99 -27.36
CA GLN A 26 9.38 -14.29 -26.15
C GLN A 26 8.90 -12.84 -26.28
N ALA A 27 8.24 -12.35 -25.24
CA ALA A 27 7.95 -10.94 -25.13
C ALA A 27 9.29 -10.18 -25.12
N ALA A 28 9.30 -8.99 -25.74
CA ALA A 28 10.53 -8.20 -25.80
C ALA A 28 10.76 -7.50 -24.46
N ASP A 29 12.02 -7.52 -24.02
CA ASP A 29 12.46 -6.79 -22.84
C ASP A 29 12.31 -5.28 -23.04
N VAL A 30 12.10 -4.55 -21.94
CA VAL A 30 11.91 -3.11 -21.93
C VAL A 30 13.03 -2.45 -21.12
N ASP A 31 13.76 -1.54 -21.77
CA ASP A 31 14.73 -0.68 -21.07
C ASP A 31 13.99 0.50 -20.43
N CYS A 32 14.11 0.64 -19.12
CA CYS A 32 13.58 1.76 -18.35
C CYS A 32 14.69 2.78 -18.07
N THR A 33 14.60 3.96 -18.70
CA THR A 33 15.55 5.06 -18.51
C THR A 33 14.86 6.34 -18.04
N GLY A 34 13.69 6.21 -17.41
CA GLY A 34 12.88 7.31 -16.90
C GLY A 34 11.61 6.78 -16.23
N ASP A 35 10.55 7.58 -16.24
CA ASP A 35 9.25 7.20 -15.69
C ASP A 35 8.40 6.43 -16.74
N LEU A 36 7.94 5.23 -16.38
CA LEU A 36 7.04 4.42 -17.21
C LEU A 36 5.59 4.38 -16.70
N GLY A 37 5.29 4.91 -15.52
CA GLY A 37 3.94 4.91 -14.94
C GLY A 37 3.36 3.51 -14.68
N ASP A 38 2.09 3.31 -15.04
CA ASP A 38 1.25 2.14 -14.72
C ASP A 38 1.20 1.07 -15.83
N GLN A 39 2.26 0.98 -16.63
CA GLN A 39 2.27 0.11 -17.83
C GLN A 39 2.36 -1.38 -17.50
N THR A 40 1.83 -2.20 -18.42
CA THR A 40 2.08 -3.65 -18.45
C THR A 40 3.25 -3.97 -19.37
N ILE A 41 4.28 -4.60 -18.83
CA ILE A 41 5.47 -5.08 -19.53
C ILE A 41 5.40 -6.61 -19.58
N SER A 42 5.24 -7.18 -20.77
CA SER A 42 5.09 -8.63 -20.94
C SER A 42 6.39 -9.43 -20.86
N GLY A 43 7.53 -8.76 -20.97
CA GLY A 43 8.86 -9.36 -20.86
C GLY A 43 9.58 -8.91 -19.60
N ASP A 44 10.90 -8.94 -19.65
CA ASP A 44 11.72 -8.44 -18.55
C ASP A 44 11.81 -6.90 -18.62
N LEU A 45 11.94 -6.27 -17.46
CA LEU A 45 12.27 -4.85 -17.34
C LEU A 45 13.75 -4.71 -16.98
N VAL A 46 14.51 -4.01 -17.81
CA VAL A 46 15.92 -3.72 -17.56
C VAL A 46 16.06 -2.25 -17.19
N VAL A 47 16.71 -1.95 -16.07
CA VAL A 47 17.15 -0.59 -15.71
C VAL A 47 18.62 -0.48 -16.07
N PRO A 48 18.99 0.17 -17.20
CA PRO A 48 20.37 0.20 -17.65
C PRO A 48 21.29 0.91 -16.67
N GLY A 49 22.58 0.57 -16.71
CA GLY A 49 23.55 1.13 -15.76
C GLY A 49 23.62 2.66 -15.77
N GLY A 50 23.46 3.27 -14.60
CA GLY A 50 23.45 4.72 -14.40
C GLY A 50 22.16 5.42 -14.82
N ALA A 51 21.14 4.66 -15.24
CA ALA A 51 19.82 5.19 -15.52
C ALA A 51 18.92 5.16 -14.28
N ASP A 52 17.95 6.06 -14.27
CA ASP A 52 16.91 6.12 -13.25
C ASP A 52 15.61 5.56 -13.86
N CYS A 53 14.97 4.64 -13.15
CA CYS A 53 13.69 4.06 -13.51
C CYS A 53 12.66 4.34 -12.42
N VAL A 54 11.53 4.92 -12.81
CA VAL A 54 10.40 5.18 -11.91
C VAL A 54 9.17 4.44 -12.42
N LEU A 55 8.52 3.69 -11.53
CA LEU A 55 7.30 2.92 -11.82
C LEU A 55 6.22 3.21 -10.78
N GLY A 56 4.99 3.38 -11.22
CA GLY A 56 3.84 3.60 -10.35
C GLY A 56 2.65 2.79 -10.83
N GLY A 57 2.34 1.66 -10.16
CA GLY A 57 1.22 0.79 -10.56
C GLY A 57 1.52 -0.17 -11.72
N ALA A 58 2.77 -0.26 -12.18
CA ALA A 58 3.17 -1.11 -13.30
C ALA A 58 2.98 -2.61 -13.01
N THR A 59 2.77 -3.39 -14.07
CA THR A 59 2.80 -4.86 -14.02
C THR A 59 3.89 -5.38 -14.94
N ILE A 60 4.87 -6.09 -14.40
CA ILE A 60 5.97 -6.73 -15.12
C ILE A 60 5.71 -8.23 -15.07
N GLU A 61 5.48 -8.87 -16.22
CA GLU A 61 5.20 -10.32 -16.29
C GLU A 61 6.49 -11.15 -16.13
N GLY A 62 7.65 -10.59 -16.47
CA GLY A 62 8.97 -11.19 -16.33
C GLY A 62 9.76 -10.69 -15.11
N ASP A 63 11.07 -10.68 -15.25
CA ASP A 63 12.02 -10.25 -14.22
C ASP A 63 12.28 -8.73 -14.28
N VAL A 64 12.76 -8.17 -13.17
CA VAL A 64 13.33 -6.82 -13.13
C VAL A 64 14.83 -6.92 -12.90
N ILE A 65 15.61 -6.39 -13.83
CA ILE A 65 17.07 -6.45 -13.82
C ILE A 65 17.62 -5.03 -13.69
N VAL A 66 18.33 -4.74 -12.60
CA VAL A 66 18.96 -3.44 -12.37
C VAL A 66 20.47 -3.57 -12.54
N ASP A 67 20.95 -2.97 -13.64
CA ASP A 67 22.35 -2.99 -14.02
C ASP A 67 23.22 -2.07 -13.14
N PRO A 68 24.56 -2.21 -13.19
CA PRO A 68 25.47 -1.44 -12.35
C PRO A 68 25.26 0.08 -12.40
N GLY A 69 25.01 0.66 -11.22
CA GLY A 69 24.74 2.09 -11.02
C GLY A 69 23.33 2.53 -11.41
N GLY A 70 22.47 1.63 -11.89
CA GLY A 70 21.06 1.93 -12.11
C GLY A 70 20.32 2.16 -10.79
N TRP A 71 19.26 2.95 -10.85
CA TRP A 71 18.37 3.21 -9.72
C TRP A 71 16.94 2.85 -10.10
N LEU A 72 16.31 1.99 -9.29
CA LEU A 72 14.91 1.64 -9.41
C LEU A 72 14.11 2.23 -8.23
N ASP A 73 13.06 2.97 -8.56
CA ASP A 73 12.01 3.41 -7.64
C ASP A 73 10.67 2.89 -8.14
N ALA A 74 10.09 1.92 -7.45
CA ALA A 74 8.88 1.24 -7.89
C ALA A 74 7.82 1.19 -6.79
N THR A 75 6.72 1.90 -7.02
CA THR A 75 5.58 1.97 -6.09
C THR A 75 4.37 1.22 -6.65
N SER A 76 3.72 0.42 -5.82
CA SER A 76 2.51 -0.34 -6.16
C SER A 76 2.64 -1.24 -7.39
N VAL A 77 3.84 -1.76 -7.65
CA VAL A 77 4.11 -2.59 -8.82
C VAL A 77 3.84 -4.08 -8.55
N THR A 78 3.54 -4.83 -9.61
CA THR A 78 3.50 -6.30 -9.57
C THR A 78 4.59 -6.86 -10.47
N VAL A 79 5.47 -7.70 -9.93
CA VAL A 79 6.54 -8.39 -10.65
C VAL A 79 6.25 -9.90 -10.64
N GLY A 80 6.11 -10.48 -11.83
CA GLY A 80 5.79 -11.89 -12.04
C GLY A 80 7.00 -12.82 -11.88
N GLY A 81 8.21 -12.29 -12.01
CA GLY A 81 9.47 -12.99 -11.82
C GLY A 81 10.27 -12.51 -10.62
N ASP A 82 11.59 -12.45 -10.79
CA ASP A 82 12.58 -12.04 -9.80
C ASP A 82 12.93 -10.55 -9.93
N VAL A 83 13.46 -9.97 -8.85
CA VAL A 83 14.15 -8.67 -8.90
C VAL A 83 15.63 -8.91 -8.64
N VAL A 84 16.48 -8.60 -9.61
CA VAL A 84 17.92 -8.84 -9.56
C VAL A 84 18.68 -7.54 -9.77
N ALA A 85 19.46 -7.13 -8.77
CA ALA A 85 20.28 -5.93 -8.79
C ALA A 85 21.75 -6.26 -8.52
N THR A 86 22.63 -5.90 -9.46
CA THR A 86 24.07 -6.12 -9.33
C THR A 86 24.81 -4.79 -9.44
N ASP A 87 25.52 -4.40 -8.38
CA ASP A 87 26.21 -3.12 -8.26
C ASP A 87 25.31 -1.89 -8.55
N ALA A 88 24.01 -2.03 -8.29
CA ALA A 88 23.03 -0.97 -8.46
C ALA A 88 23.33 0.23 -7.55
N TYR A 89 22.91 1.42 -7.96
CA TYR A 89 22.91 2.58 -7.05
C TYR A 89 21.89 2.37 -5.93
N GLY A 90 20.71 1.87 -6.27
CA GLY A 90 19.72 1.49 -5.28
C GLY A 90 18.46 0.88 -5.87
N VAL A 91 17.73 0.17 -5.03
CA VAL A 91 16.42 -0.40 -5.33
C VAL A 91 15.47 -0.03 -4.20
N LEU A 92 14.37 0.64 -4.54
CA LEU A 92 13.24 0.90 -3.67
C LEU A 92 12.00 0.22 -4.24
N LEU A 93 11.40 -0.69 -3.48
CA LEU A 93 10.09 -1.30 -3.77
C LEU A 93 9.14 -0.92 -2.63
N ASP A 94 8.01 -0.29 -2.96
CA ASP A 94 7.02 0.19 -1.98
C ASP A 94 5.60 -0.23 -2.36
N GLY A 95 4.88 -0.90 -1.48
CA GLY A 95 3.50 -1.36 -1.73
C GLY A 95 3.39 -2.38 -2.87
N ALA A 96 4.47 -3.09 -3.18
CA ALA A 96 4.62 -3.94 -4.36
C ALA A 96 4.39 -5.43 -4.07
N SER A 97 4.35 -6.25 -5.11
CA SER A 97 4.46 -7.71 -5.00
C SER A 97 5.48 -8.28 -5.97
N VAL A 98 6.32 -9.19 -5.48
CA VAL A 98 7.31 -9.93 -6.27
C VAL A 98 7.00 -11.41 -6.11
N ALA A 99 6.65 -12.09 -7.19
CA ALA A 99 6.29 -13.50 -7.13
C ALA A 99 7.52 -14.41 -6.88
N GLY A 100 8.69 -14.01 -7.37
CA GLY A 100 9.95 -14.71 -7.21
C GLY A 100 10.83 -14.20 -6.06
N ASP A 101 12.14 -14.27 -6.27
CA ASP A 101 13.18 -13.85 -5.34
C ASP A 101 13.56 -12.37 -5.54
N VAL A 102 14.08 -11.74 -4.49
CA VAL A 102 14.74 -10.43 -4.57
C VAL A 102 16.21 -10.60 -4.21
N SER A 103 17.12 -10.24 -5.13
CA SER A 103 18.56 -10.39 -4.98
C SER A 103 19.27 -9.08 -5.28
N ALA A 104 19.99 -8.51 -4.30
CA ALA A 104 20.71 -7.24 -4.48
C ALA A 104 22.10 -7.27 -3.86
N TYR A 105 23.15 -7.26 -4.70
CA TYR A 105 24.54 -7.33 -4.24
C TYR A 105 25.40 -6.23 -4.85
N SER A 106 26.30 -5.67 -4.04
CA SER A 106 27.34 -4.74 -4.50
C SER A 106 28.74 -5.25 -4.11
N ALA A 107 29.66 -5.24 -5.07
CA ALA A 107 31.06 -5.56 -4.87
C ALA A 107 31.88 -4.26 -4.70
N GLY A 108 32.22 -3.91 -3.45
CA GLY A 108 33.21 -2.86 -3.14
C GLY A 108 32.67 -1.69 -2.30
N THR A 109 33.26 -0.49 -2.46
CA THR A 109 32.92 0.72 -1.67
C THR A 109 31.88 1.62 -2.34
N ARG A 110 31.30 1.19 -3.47
CA ARG A 110 30.12 1.85 -4.06
C ARG A 110 28.94 1.43 -3.18
N GLY A 111 28.73 2.15 -2.08
CA GLY A 111 27.51 2.00 -1.29
C GLY A 111 26.29 2.13 -2.20
N GLY A 112 25.30 1.30 -1.96
CA GLY A 112 23.97 1.34 -2.55
C GLY A 112 22.97 0.90 -1.50
N PHE A 113 21.70 0.77 -1.87
CA PHE A 113 20.65 0.39 -0.92
C PHE A 113 19.63 -0.56 -1.53
N LEU A 114 19.04 -1.40 -0.68
CA LEU A 114 17.84 -2.17 -0.94
C LEU A 114 16.80 -1.83 0.12
N TYR A 115 15.76 -1.12 -0.28
CA TYR A 115 14.63 -0.74 0.58
C TYR A 115 13.36 -1.42 0.09
N LEU A 116 12.79 -2.26 0.96
CA LEU A 116 11.57 -3.02 0.70
C LEU A 116 10.51 -2.63 1.73
N ASN A 117 9.43 -1.98 1.29
CA ASN A 117 8.39 -1.45 2.16
C ASN A 117 7.02 -1.97 1.70
N ASP A 118 6.18 -2.40 2.64
CA ASP A 118 4.82 -2.90 2.35
C ASP A 118 4.81 -3.91 1.19
N LEU A 119 5.74 -4.89 1.24
CA LEU A 119 6.02 -5.80 0.14
C LEU A 119 5.60 -7.23 0.47
N THR A 120 5.08 -7.94 -0.53
CA THR A 120 5.01 -9.41 -0.49
C THR A 120 6.04 -10.01 -1.45
N VAL A 121 6.96 -10.81 -0.92
CA VAL A 121 7.94 -11.60 -1.69
C VAL A 121 7.54 -13.07 -1.62
N GLY A 122 7.22 -13.66 -2.78
CA GLY A 122 6.84 -15.07 -2.90
C GLY A 122 8.02 -16.02 -2.72
N GLY A 123 9.24 -15.55 -3.01
CA GLY A 123 10.50 -16.25 -2.78
C GLY A 123 11.27 -15.75 -1.56
N SER A 124 12.59 -15.78 -1.67
CA SER A 124 13.57 -15.36 -0.68
C SER A 124 14.11 -13.96 -0.99
N VAL A 125 14.66 -13.31 0.02
CA VAL A 125 15.41 -12.06 -0.13
C VAL A 125 16.87 -12.32 0.19
N ALA A 126 17.78 -11.90 -0.70
CA ALA A 126 19.21 -12.06 -0.54
C ALA A 126 19.93 -10.76 -0.89
N ALA A 127 20.69 -10.20 0.05
CA ALA A 127 21.37 -8.93 -0.17
C ALA A 127 22.79 -8.88 0.44
N GLY A 128 23.65 -8.01 -0.08
CA GLY A 128 24.98 -7.84 0.51
C GLY A 128 25.81 -6.71 -0.06
N GLY A 129 26.71 -6.17 0.77
CA GLY A 129 27.57 -5.04 0.41
C GLY A 129 26.85 -3.69 0.24
N ILE A 130 25.59 -3.61 0.68
CA ILE A 130 24.69 -2.46 0.55
C ILE A 130 23.95 -2.19 1.87
N ASP A 131 23.32 -1.03 1.97
CA ASP A 131 22.35 -0.72 3.02
C ASP A 131 21.08 -1.56 2.79
N VAL A 132 20.50 -2.15 3.84
CA VAL A 132 19.29 -2.97 3.72
C VAL A 132 18.25 -2.52 4.73
N GLU A 133 17.07 -2.16 4.24
CA GLU A 133 15.91 -1.88 5.07
C GLU A 133 14.71 -2.67 4.53
N ILE A 134 14.07 -3.43 5.41
CA ILE A 134 12.86 -4.18 5.09
C ILE A 134 11.83 -3.84 6.15
N SER A 135 10.74 -3.20 5.74
CA SER A 135 9.68 -2.76 6.63
C SER A 135 8.30 -3.24 6.18
N ASP A 136 7.46 -3.61 7.14
CA ASP A 136 6.03 -3.94 6.92
C ASP A 136 5.81 -5.00 5.82
N SER A 137 6.71 -5.97 5.70
CA SER A 137 6.77 -6.89 4.57
C SER A 137 6.55 -8.36 4.95
N THR A 138 6.27 -9.20 3.96
CA THR A 138 6.22 -10.66 4.11
C THR A 138 7.16 -11.32 3.10
N ILE A 139 8.08 -12.15 3.62
CA ILE A 139 9.00 -12.98 2.86
C ILE A 139 8.59 -14.44 3.06
N THR A 140 8.10 -15.07 1.98
CA THR A 140 7.63 -16.46 2.03
C THR A 140 8.79 -17.47 2.09
N GLY A 141 9.95 -17.10 1.57
CA GLY A 141 11.20 -17.84 1.69
C GLY A 141 12.03 -17.39 2.88
N SER A 142 13.36 -17.42 2.70
CA SER A 142 14.33 -17.00 3.71
C SER A 142 14.86 -15.59 3.43
N LEU A 143 15.42 -14.96 4.46
CA LEU A 143 16.18 -13.73 4.36
C LEU A 143 17.66 -14.02 4.60
N LEU A 144 18.53 -13.55 3.70
CA LEU A 144 19.97 -13.55 3.87
C LEU A 144 20.51 -12.14 3.60
N THR A 145 21.20 -11.56 4.57
CA THR A 145 22.10 -10.43 4.33
C THR A 145 23.54 -10.83 4.63
N GLN A 146 24.45 -10.48 3.73
CA GLN A 146 25.88 -10.76 3.88
C GLN A 146 26.70 -9.49 3.70
N ALA A 147 27.43 -9.10 4.74
CA ALA A 147 28.25 -7.90 4.75
C ALA A 147 27.48 -6.66 4.27
N ALA A 148 26.19 -6.57 4.61
CA ALA A 148 25.43 -5.33 4.45
C ALA A 148 26.10 -4.22 5.27
N SER A 149 25.97 -2.98 4.84
CA SER A 149 26.50 -1.85 5.60
C SER A 149 25.78 -1.76 6.95
N TYR A 150 24.45 -1.68 6.93
CA TYR A 150 23.55 -1.85 8.07
C TYR A 150 22.33 -2.65 7.64
N VAL A 151 21.58 -3.18 8.60
CA VAL A 151 20.32 -3.90 8.35
C VAL A 151 19.25 -3.46 9.31
N ASP A 152 18.12 -3.01 8.79
CA ASP A 152 16.89 -2.84 9.56
C ASP A 152 15.82 -3.82 9.06
N LEU A 153 15.37 -4.70 9.95
CA LEU A 153 14.29 -5.66 9.73
C LEU A 153 13.13 -5.31 10.65
N LEU A 154 12.18 -4.56 10.11
CA LEU A 154 11.10 -3.94 10.87
C LEU A 154 9.76 -4.53 10.47
N ARG A 155 8.94 -4.95 11.44
CA ARG A 155 7.56 -5.41 11.26
C ARG A 155 7.40 -6.39 10.09
N THR A 156 8.34 -7.32 9.96
CA THR A 156 8.44 -8.21 8.78
C THR A 156 8.26 -9.67 9.18
N SER A 157 7.45 -10.39 8.41
CA SER A 157 7.30 -11.84 8.52
C SER A 157 8.28 -12.55 7.60
N VAL A 158 9.07 -13.50 8.14
CA VAL A 158 9.94 -14.39 7.37
C VAL A 158 9.53 -15.83 7.68
N HIS A 159 9.01 -16.54 6.68
CA HIS A 159 8.56 -17.92 6.85
C HIS A 159 9.70 -18.94 6.85
N GLY A 160 10.86 -18.59 6.29
CA GLY A 160 12.09 -19.36 6.38
C GLY A 160 12.99 -18.90 7.53
N ASP A 161 14.30 -19.05 7.30
CA ASP A 161 15.34 -18.54 8.20
C ASP A 161 15.66 -17.09 7.86
N ALA A 162 16.07 -16.31 8.86
CA ALA A 162 16.60 -14.96 8.68
C ALA A 162 18.06 -14.93 9.16
N THR A 163 19.01 -14.71 8.25
CA THR A 163 20.45 -14.65 8.55
C THR A 163 20.99 -13.27 8.21
N LEU A 164 21.44 -12.55 9.23
CA LEU A 164 22.00 -11.21 9.14
C LEU A 164 23.48 -11.28 9.51
N ASP A 165 24.34 -11.43 8.50
CA ASP A 165 25.76 -11.73 8.70
C ASP A 165 26.65 -10.55 8.28
N GLY A 166 27.63 -10.22 9.13
CA GLY A 166 28.74 -9.34 8.78
C GLY A 166 28.40 -7.85 8.70
N SER A 167 27.28 -7.41 9.28
CA SER A 167 26.87 -6.00 9.22
C SER A 167 27.80 -5.10 10.03
N ALA A 168 28.50 -4.19 9.37
CA ALA A 168 29.56 -3.39 10.00
C ALA A 168 29.05 -2.13 10.72
N TYR A 169 27.85 -1.64 10.39
CA TYR A 169 27.27 -0.43 10.95
C TYR A 169 26.02 -0.63 11.79
N GLY A 170 25.57 -1.87 11.95
CA GLY A 170 24.55 -2.24 12.91
C GLY A 170 23.45 -3.11 12.34
N VAL A 171 22.64 -3.65 13.24
CA VAL A 171 21.46 -4.45 12.92
C VAL A 171 20.35 -4.04 13.87
N THR A 172 19.17 -3.75 13.35
CA THR A 172 17.94 -3.60 14.13
C THR A 172 16.94 -4.64 13.68
N VAL A 173 16.39 -5.41 14.61
CA VAL A 173 15.30 -6.35 14.36
C VAL A 173 14.17 -6.04 15.33
N ALA A 174 13.05 -5.55 14.82
CA ALA A 174 11.93 -5.09 15.63
C ALA A 174 10.58 -5.42 14.98
N GLY A 175 9.67 -6.04 15.71
CA GLY A 175 8.38 -6.52 15.20
C GLY A 175 8.50 -7.67 14.20
N ALA A 176 9.64 -8.36 14.16
CA ALA A 176 9.86 -9.46 13.23
C ALA A 176 9.19 -10.76 13.72
N VAL A 177 8.62 -11.51 12.79
CA VAL A 177 8.11 -12.86 13.02
C VAL A 177 8.88 -13.83 12.12
N VAL A 178 9.78 -14.61 12.70
CA VAL A 178 10.63 -15.57 11.97
C VAL A 178 10.18 -16.99 12.30
N SER A 179 9.67 -17.71 11.29
CA SER A 179 9.21 -19.09 11.46
C SER A 179 10.36 -20.10 11.53
N GLY A 180 11.52 -19.75 10.99
CA GLY A 180 12.77 -20.49 11.13
C GLY A 180 13.68 -19.94 12.24
N THR A 181 14.98 -20.05 12.00
CA THR A 181 16.03 -19.51 12.87
C THR A 181 16.33 -18.06 12.51
N LEU A 182 16.44 -17.20 13.52
CA LEU A 182 17.01 -15.86 13.37
C LEU A 182 18.49 -15.90 13.78
N THR A 183 19.39 -15.55 12.85
CA THR A 183 20.83 -15.46 13.09
C THR A 183 21.29 -14.03 12.92
N VAL A 184 22.01 -13.50 13.91
CA VAL A 184 22.78 -12.26 13.80
C VAL A 184 24.23 -12.60 14.10
N SER A 185 25.10 -12.51 13.10
CA SER A 185 26.48 -12.93 13.22
C SER A 185 27.48 -11.95 12.65
N ASN A 186 28.69 -11.96 13.23
CA ASN A 186 29.84 -11.18 12.76
C ASN A 186 29.54 -9.67 12.60
N GLY A 187 28.53 -9.17 13.30
CA GLY A 187 28.11 -7.78 13.24
C GLY A 187 28.97 -6.87 14.12
N ALA A 188 28.83 -5.57 13.93
CA ALA A 188 29.46 -4.56 14.78
C ALA A 188 28.52 -3.41 15.12
N ARG A 189 28.96 -2.54 16.05
CA ARG A 189 28.18 -1.40 16.58
C ARG A 189 26.91 -1.84 17.30
N ASP A 190 25.77 -1.18 17.07
CA ASP A 190 24.51 -1.52 17.70
C ASP A 190 23.88 -2.72 16.99
N LEU A 191 23.66 -3.78 17.75
CA LEU A 191 23.03 -5.02 17.28
C LEU A 191 21.84 -5.26 18.20
N LEU A 192 20.68 -4.77 17.76
CA LEU A 192 19.49 -4.59 18.57
C LEU A 192 18.42 -5.57 18.11
N VAL A 193 18.10 -6.55 18.95
CA VAL A 193 17.05 -7.55 18.69
C VAL A 193 15.92 -7.32 19.68
N GLY A 194 14.89 -6.59 19.24
CA GLY A 194 13.72 -6.24 20.07
C GLY A 194 14.05 -5.22 21.17
N ALA A 195 15.19 -4.54 21.04
CA ALA A 195 15.78 -3.72 22.09
C ALA A 195 16.14 -2.31 21.60
N THR A 196 16.16 -1.38 22.54
CA THR A 196 16.81 -0.08 22.38
C THR A 196 18.32 -0.19 22.65
N ALA A 197 19.10 0.81 22.23
CA ALA A 197 20.55 0.83 22.45
C ALA A 197 20.95 0.77 23.94
N ASP A 198 20.07 1.26 24.83
CA ASP A 198 20.28 1.20 26.29
C ASP A 198 19.94 -0.18 26.89
N GLY A 199 19.22 -1.02 26.14
CA GLY A 199 18.84 -2.38 26.52
C GLY A 199 17.40 -2.53 27.03
N GLU A 200 16.58 -1.49 26.98
CA GLU A 200 15.13 -1.61 27.20
C GLU A 200 14.47 -2.30 26.02
N ALA A 201 13.30 -2.91 26.22
CA ALA A 201 12.49 -3.43 25.12
C ALA A 201 12.03 -2.31 24.19
N ASP A 202 12.07 -2.56 22.88
CA ASP A 202 11.42 -1.67 21.91
C ASP A 202 9.88 -1.81 21.96
N GLU A 203 9.19 -1.05 21.10
CA GLU A 203 7.73 -1.04 21.07
C GLU A 203 7.10 -2.36 20.59
N TRP A 204 7.83 -3.15 19.79
CA TRP A 204 7.24 -4.26 19.03
C TRP A 204 7.66 -5.64 19.54
N GLY A 205 8.89 -5.81 20.04
CA GLY A 205 9.48 -7.10 20.36
C GLY A 205 9.68 -7.98 19.11
N ASN A 206 9.98 -9.27 19.29
CA ASN A 206 10.10 -10.22 18.16
C ASN A 206 9.55 -11.60 18.53
N ALA A 207 9.18 -12.39 17.52
CA ALA A 207 8.85 -13.79 17.67
C ALA A 207 9.71 -14.67 16.75
N VAL A 208 10.36 -15.68 17.33
CA VAL A 208 11.21 -16.64 16.61
C VAL A 208 10.77 -18.05 16.96
N ALA A 209 10.30 -18.81 15.97
CA ALA A 209 9.85 -20.19 16.19
C ALA A 209 11.00 -21.19 16.24
N GLY A 210 12.09 -20.93 15.51
CA GLY A 210 13.33 -21.68 15.61
C GLY A 210 14.24 -21.17 16.72
N ASP A 211 15.53 -21.22 16.46
CA ASP A 211 16.55 -20.73 17.38
C ASP A 211 16.85 -19.24 17.14
N LEU A 212 17.33 -18.56 18.17
CA LEU A 212 17.98 -17.26 18.04
C LEU A 212 19.49 -17.48 18.17
N VAL A 213 20.24 -17.27 17.10
CA VAL A 213 21.69 -17.49 17.06
C VAL A 213 22.42 -16.16 17.01
N LEU A 214 23.21 -15.86 18.03
CA LEU A 214 24.01 -14.64 18.14
C LEU A 214 25.47 -15.02 18.25
N SER A 215 26.26 -14.82 17.19
CA SER A 215 27.63 -15.34 17.16
C SER A 215 28.66 -14.41 16.52
N GLY A 216 29.87 -14.37 17.09
CA GLY A 216 30.98 -13.59 16.53
C GLY A 216 30.76 -12.07 16.50
N ASN A 217 29.77 -11.55 17.25
CA ASN A 217 29.41 -10.15 17.20
C ASN A 217 30.37 -9.29 18.02
N SER A 218 30.70 -8.10 17.50
CA SER A 218 31.63 -7.14 18.09
C SER A 218 30.99 -5.76 18.27
N GLY A 219 30.23 -5.58 19.35
CA GLY A 219 29.46 -4.34 19.52
C GLY A 219 28.49 -4.37 20.69
N ASN A 220 27.60 -3.39 20.71
CA ASN A 220 26.50 -3.30 21.66
C ASN A 220 25.38 -4.28 21.24
N LEU A 221 25.56 -5.55 21.61
CA LEU A 221 24.58 -6.61 21.36
C LEU A 221 23.51 -6.63 22.47
N ARG A 222 22.30 -6.19 22.14
CA ARG A 222 21.15 -6.11 23.05
C ARG A 222 19.99 -6.98 22.55
N VAL A 223 19.37 -7.70 23.47
CA VAL A 223 18.17 -8.48 23.21
C VAL A 223 17.12 -8.16 24.26
N ALA A 224 15.93 -7.76 23.85
CA ALA A 224 14.79 -7.49 24.75
C ALA A 224 13.49 -7.82 24.01
N GLY A 225 12.39 -8.00 24.76
CA GLY A 225 11.06 -8.25 24.18
C GLY A 225 10.98 -9.39 23.16
N THR A 226 11.94 -10.33 23.15
CA THR A 226 12.07 -11.34 22.10
C THR A 226 11.63 -12.70 22.62
N ALA A 227 10.60 -13.28 21.97
CA ALA A 227 10.06 -14.58 22.29
C ALA A 227 10.63 -15.65 21.35
N VAL A 228 11.43 -16.57 21.90
CA VAL A 228 12.10 -17.65 21.17
C VAL A 228 11.54 -19.00 21.62
N GLN A 229 10.96 -19.77 20.70
CA GLN A 229 10.46 -21.11 21.02
C GLN A 229 11.60 -22.13 21.12
N GLY A 230 12.63 -21.97 20.29
CA GLY A 230 13.84 -22.77 20.34
C GLY A 230 14.83 -22.30 21.41
N THR A 231 16.11 -22.48 21.10
CA THR A 231 17.24 -22.12 21.94
C THR A 231 17.81 -20.76 21.53
N VAL A 232 18.11 -19.91 22.50
CA VAL A 232 19.01 -18.78 22.29
C VAL A 232 20.45 -19.29 22.39
N ARG A 233 21.19 -19.29 21.29
CA ARG A 233 22.59 -19.75 21.21
C ARG A 233 23.54 -18.59 21.06
N LEU A 234 24.49 -18.49 21.98
CA LEU A 234 25.48 -17.42 22.02
C LEU A 234 26.90 -17.99 21.91
N ALA A 235 27.68 -17.51 20.94
CA ALA A 235 29.05 -17.99 20.76
C ALA A 235 29.99 -16.89 20.29
N GLY A 236 31.05 -16.62 21.06
CA GLY A 236 32.15 -15.75 20.63
C GLY A 236 31.76 -14.28 20.42
N ASN A 237 30.76 -13.77 21.13
CA ASN A 237 30.42 -12.34 21.13
C ASN A 237 31.34 -11.59 22.11
N ASP A 238 31.85 -10.42 21.70
CA ASP A 238 32.71 -9.57 22.53
C ASP A 238 32.34 -8.07 22.35
N PRO A 239 31.74 -7.42 23.37
CA PRO A 239 31.33 -7.99 24.65
C PRO A 239 30.21 -9.06 24.51
N ALA A 240 30.01 -9.84 25.57
CA ALA A 240 28.89 -10.78 25.65
C ALA A 240 27.53 -10.05 25.46
N ALA A 241 26.53 -10.76 24.95
CA ALA A 241 25.19 -10.19 24.78
C ALA A 241 24.60 -9.72 26.11
N VAL A 242 23.87 -8.62 26.09
CA VAL A 242 23.16 -8.09 27.25
C VAL A 242 21.65 -8.22 27.04
N PHE A 243 21.00 -9.01 27.88
CA PHE A 243 19.56 -9.20 27.85
C PHE A 243 18.83 -8.18 28.72
N GLY A 244 17.85 -7.53 28.11
CA GLY A 244 16.88 -6.66 28.75
C GLY A 244 15.58 -7.40 29.13
N PRO A 245 14.54 -6.66 29.51
CA PRO A 245 13.28 -7.24 29.96
C PRO A 245 12.50 -7.92 28.84
N GLY A 246 11.60 -8.84 29.21
CA GLY A 246 10.55 -9.37 28.34
C GLY A 246 11.00 -10.49 27.38
N ASN A 247 12.22 -11.00 27.50
CA ASN A 247 12.67 -12.14 26.71
C ASN A 247 12.06 -13.45 27.21
N THR A 248 11.72 -14.36 26.29
CA THR A 248 11.42 -15.76 26.62
C THR A 248 12.18 -16.70 25.70
N ALA A 249 12.57 -17.87 26.22
CA ALA A 249 13.30 -18.86 25.46
C ALA A 249 12.92 -20.29 25.88
N GLY A 250 12.99 -21.25 24.95
CA GLY A 250 12.93 -22.68 25.28
C GLY A 250 14.17 -23.14 26.04
N ALA A 251 15.34 -22.62 25.67
CA ALA A 251 16.60 -22.78 26.38
C ALA A 251 17.56 -21.62 26.06
N VAL A 252 18.59 -21.45 26.90
CA VAL A 252 19.70 -20.51 26.65
C VAL A 252 21.01 -21.27 26.75
N ASP A 253 21.87 -21.15 25.75
CA ASP A 253 23.18 -21.78 25.68
C ASP A 253 24.26 -20.75 25.28
N GLY A 254 25.19 -20.47 26.20
CA GLY A 254 26.30 -19.55 25.97
C GLY A 254 26.38 -18.37 26.95
N GLU A 255 27.47 -17.62 26.86
CA GLU A 255 27.76 -16.48 27.75
C GLU A 255 26.89 -15.26 27.41
N HIS A 256 26.24 -14.71 28.43
CA HIS A 256 25.42 -13.51 28.36
C HIS A 256 25.37 -12.82 29.73
N THR A 257 24.84 -11.61 29.77
CA THR A 257 24.59 -10.83 31.00
C THR A 257 23.19 -10.22 30.96
N GLY A 258 22.72 -9.65 32.08
CA GLY A 258 21.42 -8.98 32.14
C GLY A 258 20.32 -9.86 32.74
N GLU A 259 19.08 -9.65 32.29
CA GLU A 259 17.92 -10.41 32.76
C GLU A 259 17.85 -11.78 32.08
N GLU A 260 17.72 -12.84 32.89
CA GLU A 260 17.53 -14.20 32.37
C GLU A 260 16.17 -14.31 31.64
N PRO A 261 16.11 -14.89 30.43
CA PRO A 261 14.85 -15.06 29.73
C PRO A 261 13.86 -15.91 30.53
N GLY A 262 12.59 -15.53 30.49
CA GLY A 262 11.51 -16.37 30.99
C GLY A 262 11.40 -17.68 30.18
N ALA A 263 10.74 -18.68 30.75
CA ALA A 263 10.43 -19.89 29.99
C ALA A 263 9.47 -19.57 28.84
N ALA A 264 9.74 -20.13 27.66
CA ALA A 264 8.77 -20.12 26.57
C ALA A 264 7.44 -20.79 27.03
N PRO A 265 6.27 -20.26 26.62
CA PRO A 265 4.99 -20.85 27.00
C PRO A 265 4.88 -22.33 26.59
N GLU A 266 4.41 -23.17 27.50
CA GLU A 266 4.11 -24.58 27.20
C GLU A 266 2.82 -24.68 26.35
N GLY A 267 2.84 -25.46 25.26
CA GLY A 267 1.66 -25.69 24.43
C GLY A 267 1.98 -26.26 23.04
N ASP A 268 0.93 -26.65 22.31
CA ASP A 268 1.06 -27.25 20.97
C ASP A 268 1.26 -26.20 19.85
N GLN A 269 0.83 -24.95 20.07
CA GLN A 269 0.85 -23.88 19.06
C GLN A 269 1.19 -22.53 19.68
N ALA A 270 2.11 -21.81 19.07
CA ALA A 270 2.38 -20.40 19.32
C ALA A 270 1.75 -19.55 18.20
N VAL A 271 1.20 -18.39 18.55
CA VAL A 271 0.61 -17.44 17.59
C VAL A 271 1.33 -16.11 17.77
N ALA A 272 1.85 -15.56 16.67
CA ALA A 272 2.50 -14.27 16.64
C ALA A 272 1.82 -13.40 15.56
N VAL A 273 1.64 -12.12 15.89
CA VAL A 273 1.14 -11.11 14.96
C VAL A 273 1.76 -9.78 15.34
N THR A 274 2.28 -9.08 14.35
CA THR A 274 2.73 -7.70 14.50
C THR A 274 1.62 -6.79 14.03
N VAL A 275 1.17 -5.89 14.91
CA VAL A 275 0.12 -4.91 14.59
C VAL A 275 0.81 -3.57 14.36
N PRO A 276 0.81 -3.03 13.13
CA PRO A 276 1.42 -1.74 12.85
C PRO A 276 0.59 -0.60 13.44
N GLN A 277 1.21 0.58 13.54
CA GLN A 277 0.51 1.81 13.85
C GLN A 277 -0.56 2.07 12.79
N GLN A 278 -1.75 2.47 13.21
CA GLN A 278 -2.80 2.84 12.26
C GLN A 278 -2.35 4.03 11.41
N SER A 279 -2.48 3.92 10.09
CA SER A 279 -2.25 5.03 9.15
C SER A 279 -3.09 6.25 9.54
N GLY A 280 -2.54 7.46 9.41
CA GLY A 280 -3.26 8.70 9.72
C GLY A 280 -4.55 8.90 8.93
N GLY A 281 -4.64 8.34 7.72
CA GLY A 281 -5.79 8.41 6.82
C GLY A 281 -6.08 9.82 6.28
N GLU A 282 -7.13 9.94 5.46
CA GLU A 282 -7.53 11.21 4.82
C GLU A 282 -9.05 11.34 4.72
N LEU A 283 -9.53 12.59 4.72
CA LEU A 283 -10.89 12.95 4.30
C LEU A 283 -10.86 13.40 2.84
N THR A 284 -11.49 12.63 1.96
CA THR A 284 -11.64 12.97 0.54
C THR A 284 -13.13 13.11 0.18
N TRP A 285 -13.42 13.89 -0.86
CA TRP A 285 -14.77 14.00 -1.38
C TRP A 285 -14.77 14.21 -2.90
N SER A 286 -15.85 13.78 -3.56
CA SER A 286 -16.01 13.89 -5.01
C SER A 286 -17.49 13.91 -5.42
N LEU A 287 -17.78 14.35 -6.64
CA LEU A 287 -19.11 14.26 -7.23
C LEU A 287 -19.27 12.91 -7.95
N GLU A 288 -20.40 12.23 -7.74
CA GLU A 288 -20.72 10.92 -8.35
C GLU A 288 -21.26 11.03 -9.79
N GLY A 289 -21.27 12.24 -10.37
CA GLY A 289 -21.80 12.50 -11.70
C GLY A 289 -20.72 12.63 -12.78
N SER A 290 -21.05 12.23 -14.01
CA SER A 290 -20.25 12.56 -15.20
C SER A 290 -20.35 14.04 -15.62
N SER A 291 -21.21 14.81 -14.94
CA SER A 291 -21.44 16.23 -15.12
C SER A 291 -21.69 16.88 -13.76
N SER A 292 -21.23 18.13 -13.61
CA SER A 292 -21.54 18.97 -12.44
C SER A 292 -22.85 19.75 -12.60
N LEU A 293 -23.60 19.55 -13.70
CA LEU A 293 -24.86 20.22 -13.95
C LEU A 293 -25.97 19.62 -13.08
N VAL A 294 -26.56 20.47 -12.24
CA VAL A 294 -27.84 20.23 -11.59
C VAL A 294 -28.95 20.72 -12.53
N ASP A 295 -29.82 19.80 -12.96
CA ASP A 295 -30.97 20.13 -13.81
C ASP A 295 -32.26 20.13 -12.98
N LEU A 296 -32.90 21.30 -12.88
CA LEU A 296 -34.21 21.48 -12.24
C LEU A 296 -35.37 21.42 -13.25
N GLY A 297 -35.07 21.25 -14.54
CA GLY A 297 -36.04 21.25 -15.63
C GLY A 297 -36.62 22.62 -15.95
N VAL A 298 -37.88 22.62 -16.40
CA VAL A 298 -38.63 23.83 -16.74
C VAL A 298 -39.61 24.13 -15.61
N ALA A 299 -39.56 25.36 -15.09
CA ALA A 299 -40.44 25.75 -14.00
C ALA A 299 -41.92 25.73 -14.41
N THR A 300 -42.79 25.21 -13.53
CA THR A 300 -44.25 25.23 -13.68
C THR A 300 -44.83 26.47 -13.01
N GLU A 301 -45.86 27.04 -13.62
CA GLU A 301 -46.60 28.17 -13.03
C GLU A 301 -47.58 27.64 -11.99
N GLU A 302 -47.39 28.05 -10.74
CA GLU A 302 -48.34 27.87 -9.64
C GLU A 302 -49.13 29.18 -9.42
N LEU A 303 -50.10 29.17 -8.50
CA LEU A 303 -51.00 30.31 -8.27
C LEU A 303 -50.28 31.64 -7.98
N SER A 304 -49.10 31.61 -7.34
CA SER A 304 -48.38 32.82 -6.93
C SER A 304 -46.86 32.79 -7.19
N TYR A 305 -46.33 31.73 -7.79
CA TYR A 305 -44.90 31.56 -8.07
C TYR A 305 -44.66 30.58 -9.22
N TYR A 306 -43.45 30.60 -9.78
CA TYR A 306 -42.93 29.52 -10.62
C TYR A 306 -42.16 28.52 -9.76
N GLN A 307 -42.37 27.21 -9.95
CA GLN A 307 -41.67 26.15 -9.21
C GLN A 307 -40.83 25.27 -10.13
N ALA A 308 -39.60 24.96 -9.73
CA ALA A 308 -38.78 23.94 -10.38
C ALA A 308 -38.11 23.06 -9.31
N GLN A 309 -38.08 21.75 -9.55
CA GLN A 309 -37.54 20.77 -8.62
C GLN A 309 -36.53 19.87 -9.31
N GLY A 310 -35.53 19.43 -8.56
CA GLY A 310 -34.50 18.52 -9.05
C GLY A 310 -33.68 17.94 -7.93
N GLN A 311 -32.58 17.28 -8.28
CA GLN A 311 -31.69 16.65 -7.31
C GLN A 311 -30.28 17.22 -7.47
N LEU A 312 -29.61 17.42 -6.34
CA LEU A 312 -28.19 17.69 -6.33
C LEU A 312 -27.44 16.49 -6.92
N VAL A 313 -26.37 16.75 -7.68
CA VAL A 313 -25.43 15.68 -8.05
C VAL A 313 -24.87 15.07 -6.76
N PRO A 314 -25.00 13.76 -6.54
CA PRO A 314 -24.55 13.16 -5.29
C PRO A 314 -23.07 13.39 -5.03
N VAL A 315 -22.72 13.54 -3.75
CA VAL A 315 -21.37 13.77 -3.28
C VAL A 315 -20.94 12.54 -2.50
N ARG A 316 -19.86 11.88 -2.92
CA ARG A 316 -19.22 10.84 -2.12
C ARG A 316 -18.23 11.51 -1.17
N VAL A 317 -18.35 11.22 0.12
CA VAL A 317 -17.39 11.60 1.17
C VAL A 317 -16.79 10.32 1.72
N GLN A 318 -15.46 10.24 1.72
CA GLN A 318 -14.70 9.10 2.24
C GLN A 318 -13.80 9.63 3.34
N ASP A 319 -14.05 9.20 4.58
CA ASP A 319 -13.17 9.50 5.72
C ASP A 319 -12.50 8.22 6.19
N THR A 320 -11.18 8.20 6.10
CA THR A 320 -10.34 7.13 6.64
C THR A 320 -9.44 7.63 7.76
N ARG A 321 -9.64 8.84 8.29
CA ARG A 321 -8.72 9.41 9.28
C ARG A 321 -8.72 8.64 10.59
N ALA A 322 -7.55 8.59 11.23
CA ALA A 322 -7.39 7.98 12.54
C ALA A 322 -8.01 8.83 13.64
N GLY A 323 -8.62 8.17 14.64
CA GLY A 323 -9.30 8.84 15.75
C GLY A 323 -10.68 9.39 15.39
N ASP A 324 -11.20 9.04 14.21
CA ASP A 324 -12.57 9.30 13.75
C ASP A 324 -13.04 10.77 13.95
N PRO A 325 -12.23 11.77 13.55
CA PRO A 325 -12.57 13.18 13.74
C PRO A 325 -13.83 13.58 12.98
N ALA A 326 -14.60 14.52 13.53
CA ALA A 326 -15.81 15.02 12.87
C ALA A 326 -15.51 15.65 11.50
N TRP A 327 -16.50 15.65 10.59
CA TRP A 327 -16.44 16.38 9.32
C TRP A 327 -17.79 16.98 8.96
N SER A 328 -17.79 17.97 8.06
CA SER A 328 -19.02 18.55 7.50
C SER A 328 -18.87 18.97 6.05
N VAL A 329 -19.95 18.85 5.29
CA VAL A 329 -20.09 19.42 3.94
C VAL A 329 -21.20 20.46 3.97
N THR A 330 -20.90 21.66 3.49
CA THR A 330 -21.84 22.78 3.38
C THR A 330 -22.03 23.18 1.93
N GLY A 331 -23.18 23.78 1.61
CA GLY A 331 -23.48 24.34 0.29
C GLY A 331 -24.02 25.76 0.36
N GLN A 332 -23.70 26.55 -0.65
CA GLN A 332 -24.22 27.91 -0.84
C GLN A 332 -24.40 28.19 -2.34
N VAL A 333 -25.51 28.83 -2.72
CA VAL A 333 -25.80 29.16 -4.13
C VAL A 333 -25.51 30.64 -4.43
N SER A 334 -24.97 30.90 -5.61
CA SER A 334 -24.89 32.25 -6.18
C SER A 334 -26.26 32.78 -6.58
N ASP A 335 -26.33 34.04 -7.01
CA ASP A 335 -27.55 34.51 -7.68
C ASP A 335 -27.73 33.80 -9.03
N PHE A 336 -28.98 33.66 -9.41
CA PHE A 336 -29.41 33.14 -10.70
C PHE A 336 -29.33 34.26 -11.74
N VAL A 337 -28.69 34.01 -12.87
CA VAL A 337 -28.52 35.01 -13.94
C VAL A 337 -29.04 34.52 -15.29
N ALA A 338 -29.71 35.41 -16.03
CA ALA A 338 -30.16 35.16 -17.40
C ALA A 338 -30.24 36.47 -18.19
N GLY A 339 -29.54 36.59 -19.33
CA GLY A 339 -29.71 37.72 -20.24
C GLY A 339 -29.55 39.12 -19.61
N GLY A 340 -28.67 39.26 -18.60
CA GLY A 340 -28.46 40.49 -17.85
C GLY A 340 -29.47 40.75 -16.72
N GLN A 341 -30.43 39.85 -16.50
CA GLN A 341 -31.31 39.83 -15.34
C GLN A 341 -30.69 38.99 -14.22
N THR A 342 -31.00 39.34 -12.97
CA THR A 342 -30.55 38.63 -11.77
C THR A 342 -31.74 38.32 -10.88
N VAL A 343 -31.78 37.10 -10.37
CA VAL A 343 -32.73 36.64 -9.37
C VAL A 343 -31.94 36.15 -8.16
N ASP A 344 -32.35 36.56 -6.97
CA ASP A 344 -31.62 36.27 -5.75
C ASP A 344 -31.56 34.74 -5.49
N GLY A 345 -30.36 34.25 -5.17
CA GLY A 345 -30.12 32.84 -4.85
C GLY A 345 -30.96 32.32 -3.68
N LYS A 346 -31.51 33.21 -2.84
CA LYS A 346 -32.35 32.82 -1.69
C LYS A 346 -33.58 32.02 -2.07
N HIS A 347 -34.02 32.13 -3.31
CA HIS A 347 -35.19 31.42 -3.81
C HIS A 347 -35.00 29.92 -3.98
N LEU A 348 -33.76 29.41 -3.89
CA LEU A 348 -33.48 27.98 -3.85
C LEU A 348 -33.45 27.48 -2.40
N GLY A 349 -34.30 26.50 -2.10
CA GLY A 349 -34.26 25.68 -0.89
C GLY A 349 -33.80 24.25 -1.19
N TRP A 350 -33.60 23.44 -0.14
CA TRP A 350 -33.26 22.04 -0.29
C TRP A 350 -33.73 21.14 0.87
N THR A 351 -33.77 19.84 0.63
CA THR A 351 -33.91 18.80 1.64
C THR A 351 -32.70 17.86 1.55
N PRO A 352 -31.69 18.02 2.43
CA PRO A 352 -30.55 17.12 2.45
C PRO A 352 -30.91 15.68 2.80
N GLY A 353 -30.12 14.73 2.30
CA GLY A 353 -30.30 13.31 2.56
C GLY A 353 -29.02 12.51 2.38
N VAL A 354 -29.00 11.31 2.98
CA VAL A 354 -27.91 10.34 2.83
C VAL A 354 -28.42 9.17 2.00
N LEU A 355 -27.78 8.95 0.86
CA LEU A 355 -28.15 7.93 -0.13
C LEU A 355 -27.47 6.59 0.16
N GLU A 356 -26.20 6.63 0.58
CA GLU A 356 -25.43 5.49 1.07
C GLU A 356 -24.75 5.90 2.37
N ASN A 357 -24.80 5.08 3.42
CA ASN A 357 -24.30 5.48 4.73
C ASN A 357 -23.34 4.46 5.36
N GLY A 358 -22.17 4.30 4.75
CA GLY A 358 -21.10 3.47 5.32
C GLY A 358 -20.24 4.19 6.36
N GLY A 359 -20.31 5.52 6.43
CA GLY A 359 -19.52 6.35 7.35
C GLY A 359 -20.34 7.17 8.35
N ASP A 360 -21.52 6.69 8.76
CA ASP A 360 -22.41 7.32 9.75
C ASP A 360 -22.71 8.83 9.52
N ALA A 361 -22.78 9.23 8.25
CA ALA A 361 -23.18 10.56 7.86
C ALA A 361 -24.62 10.86 8.31
N ILE A 362 -24.82 12.12 8.69
CA ILE A 362 -26.08 12.71 9.11
C ILE A 362 -26.41 13.83 8.13
N GLY A 363 -27.56 13.74 7.47
CA GLY A 363 -28.07 14.80 6.59
C GLY A 363 -28.36 16.08 7.38
N GLY A 364 -28.13 17.22 6.74
CA GLY A 364 -28.49 18.53 7.28
C GLY A 364 -30.00 18.75 7.36
N ASP A 365 -30.39 19.83 8.03
CA ASP A 365 -31.79 20.21 8.14
C ASP A 365 -32.38 20.65 6.79
N HIS A 366 -33.69 20.46 6.63
CA HIS A 366 -34.44 21.05 5.53
C HIS A 366 -34.35 22.58 5.55
N VAL A 367 -34.14 23.17 4.37
CA VAL A 367 -34.05 24.62 4.19
C VAL A 367 -35.11 25.03 3.18
N ALA A 368 -36.12 25.76 3.63
CA ALA A 368 -37.16 26.29 2.77
C ALA A 368 -36.62 27.30 1.74
N SER A 369 -37.34 27.46 0.63
CA SER A 369 -37.10 28.57 -0.29
C SER A 369 -37.37 29.91 0.40
N GLY A 370 -36.52 30.91 0.14
CA GLY A 370 -36.71 32.29 0.56
C GLY A 370 -37.90 33.00 -0.08
N PHE A 371 -38.62 32.36 -1.01
CA PHE A 371 -39.97 32.79 -1.39
C PHE A 371 -40.97 32.57 -0.26
N ASP A 372 -40.87 31.44 0.45
CA ASP A 372 -41.72 31.11 1.58
C ASP A 372 -41.20 31.76 2.86
N GLU A 373 -39.93 31.54 3.19
CA GLU A 373 -39.27 32.11 4.37
C GLU A 373 -37.74 32.05 4.33
N GLY A 374 -37.08 32.98 5.03
CA GLY A 374 -35.64 32.96 5.21
C GLY A 374 -34.83 33.29 3.96
N GLU A 375 -33.59 32.80 3.94
CA GLU A 375 -32.56 33.15 2.94
C GLU A 375 -32.19 31.97 2.02
N GLY A 376 -32.94 30.87 2.08
CA GLY A 376 -32.66 29.65 1.32
C GLY A 376 -31.19 29.25 1.38
N LEU A 377 -30.64 28.90 0.21
CA LEU A 377 -29.22 28.58 0.01
C LEU A 377 -28.34 29.80 -0.30
N LYS A 378 -28.85 31.03 -0.25
CA LYS A 378 -28.02 32.23 -0.39
C LYS A 378 -27.02 32.37 0.75
N GLN A 379 -27.36 31.81 1.91
CA GLN A 379 -26.43 31.59 3.01
C GLN A 379 -25.94 30.14 2.99
N ALA A 380 -24.73 29.91 3.50
CA ALA A 380 -24.22 28.56 3.66
C ALA A 380 -25.13 27.72 4.57
N ARG A 381 -25.39 26.48 4.16
CA ARG A 381 -26.20 25.49 4.88
C ARG A 381 -25.48 24.16 4.90
N THR A 382 -25.63 23.40 5.98
CA THR A 382 -25.09 22.05 6.08
C THR A 382 -25.85 21.12 5.13
N LEU A 383 -25.11 20.43 4.26
CA LEU A 383 -25.61 19.33 3.45
C LEU A 383 -25.56 18.03 4.26
N ALA A 384 -24.41 17.72 4.84
CA ALA A 384 -24.25 16.60 5.75
C ALA A 384 -23.07 16.81 6.69
N ARG A 385 -22.98 15.98 7.72
CA ARG A 385 -21.86 15.93 8.67
C ARG A 385 -21.70 14.51 9.21
N ALA A 386 -20.55 14.20 9.79
CA ALA A 386 -20.41 13.09 10.73
C ALA A 386 -19.82 13.61 12.03
N ASP A 387 -20.27 13.04 13.15
CA ASP A 387 -19.79 13.39 14.48
C ASP A 387 -18.44 12.71 14.78
N GLU A 388 -17.72 13.18 15.80
CA GLU A 388 -16.53 12.49 16.28
C GLU A 388 -16.89 11.07 16.75
N GLY A 389 -16.07 10.08 16.37
CA GLY A 389 -16.36 8.66 16.63
C GLY A 389 -17.29 8.00 15.60
N HIS A 390 -17.57 8.65 14.47
CA HIS A 390 -18.28 8.04 13.35
C HIS A 390 -17.53 6.84 12.76
N ALA A 391 -18.25 5.91 12.13
CA ALA A 391 -17.60 4.82 11.40
C ALA A 391 -16.71 5.37 10.27
N ARG A 392 -15.47 4.87 10.18
CA ARG A 392 -14.61 5.08 9.00
C ARG A 392 -15.25 4.41 7.79
N GLY A 393 -15.31 5.13 6.67
CA GLY A 393 -15.97 4.62 5.48
C GLY A 393 -16.40 5.70 4.50
N ALA A 394 -17.21 5.27 3.54
CA ALA A 394 -17.80 6.16 2.54
C ALA A 394 -19.28 6.40 2.84
N SER A 395 -19.71 7.64 2.68
CA SER A 395 -21.12 8.00 2.58
C SER A 395 -21.38 8.78 1.30
N VAL A 396 -22.52 8.53 0.67
CA VAL A 396 -23.00 9.30 -0.48
C VAL A 396 -24.13 10.18 0.01
N ILE A 397 -23.94 11.48 -0.09
CA ILE A 397 -24.89 12.51 0.37
C ILE A 397 -25.47 13.25 -0.83
N GLY A 398 -26.69 13.74 -0.69
CA GLY A 398 -27.39 14.49 -1.73
C GLY A 398 -28.44 15.41 -1.14
N ALA A 399 -29.19 16.08 -2.00
CA ALA A 399 -30.35 16.86 -1.58
C ALA A 399 -31.40 16.93 -2.69
N GLU A 400 -32.67 16.95 -2.31
CA GLU A 400 -33.74 17.42 -3.18
C GLU A 400 -33.72 18.95 -3.21
N LEU A 401 -33.82 19.56 -4.38
CA LEU A 401 -33.76 21.00 -4.58
C LEU A 401 -35.14 21.54 -4.95
N ASP A 402 -35.52 22.67 -4.36
CA ASP A 402 -36.81 23.32 -4.61
C ASP A 402 -36.60 24.82 -4.87
N LEU A 403 -36.82 25.24 -6.11
CA LEU A 403 -36.70 26.62 -6.55
C LEU A 403 -38.09 27.23 -6.70
N LYS A 404 -38.36 28.32 -5.98
CA LYS A 404 -39.61 29.09 -6.11
C LYS A 404 -39.34 30.54 -6.46
N LEU A 405 -39.79 30.97 -7.64
CA LEU A 405 -39.55 32.30 -8.17
C LEU A 405 -40.84 33.14 -8.22
N PRO A 406 -40.79 34.45 -7.95
CA PRO A 406 -41.94 35.34 -8.17
C PRO A 406 -42.47 35.31 -9.62
N LEU A 407 -43.79 35.47 -9.80
CA LEU A 407 -44.43 35.48 -11.14
C LEU A 407 -44.01 36.65 -12.05
N ASP A 408 -43.40 37.71 -11.49
CA ASP A 408 -42.83 38.82 -12.27
C ASP A 408 -41.38 38.56 -12.73
N THR A 409 -40.82 37.37 -12.43
CA THR A 409 -39.50 36.95 -12.93
C THR A 409 -39.49 36.94 -14.47
N PRO A 410 -38.58 37.67 -15.12
CA PRO A 410 -38.50 37.67 -16.59
C PRO A 410 -38.25 36.26 -17.15
N ARG A 411 -38.77 35.98 -18.36
CA ARG A 411 -38.49 34.71 -19.04
C ARG A 411 -37.00 34.58 -19.37
N GLY A 412 -36.41 33.41 -19.13
CA GLY A 412 -35.03 33.10 -19.48
C GLY A 412 -34.58 31.76 -18.91
N THR A 413 -33.42 31.28 -19.37
CA THR A 413 -32.72 30.15 -18.76
C THR A 413 -31.76 30.72 -17.72
N TYR A 414 -32.13 30.57 -16.45
CA TYR A 414 -31.34 31.08 -15.32
C TYR A 414 -30.33 30.04 -14.85
N THR A 415 -29.09 30.45 -14.68
CA THR A 415 -28.01 29.61 -14.17
C THR A 415 -27.44 30.19 -12.88
N ALA A 416 -27.09 29.32 -11.93
CA ALA A 416 -26.37 29.67 -10.71
C ALA A 416 -25.31 28.61 -10.43
N THR A 417 -24.36 28.92 -9.56
CA THR A 417 -23.35 27.98 -9.07
C THR A 417 -23.65 27.63 -7.61
N ILE A 418 -23.74 26.34 -7.30
CA ILE A 418 -23.71 25.84 -5.93
C ILE A 418 -22.26 25.54 -5.59
N THR A 419 -21.72 26.25 -4.59
CA THR A 419 -20.40 25.98 -4.04
C THR A 419 -20.53 25.03 -2.87
N LEU A 420 -19.86 23.89 -2.95
CA LEU A 420 -19.76 22.93 -1.86
C LEU A 420 -18.40 23.08 -1.15
N THR A 421 -18.40 23.05 0.18
CA THR A 421 -17.19 23.15 1.01
C THR A 421 -17.18 22.03 2.03
N ALA A 422 -16.14 21.20 2.00
CA ALA A 422 -15.87 20.18 3.01
C ALA A 422 -14.88 20.71 4.07
N LEU A 423 -15.15 20.42 5.33
CA LEU A 423 -14.28 20.71 6.47
C LEU A 423 -14.09 19.42 7.28
N GLY A 424 -12.83 19.12 7.62
CA GLY A 424 -12.43 17.98 8.44
C GLY A 424 -11.57 18.42 9.61
#